data_AF-A0A8J3HJX0-F1
#
_entry.id   AF-A0A8J3HJX0-F1
#
_cell.length_a   1.000
_cell.length_b   1.000
_cell.length_c   1.000
_cell.angle_alpha   90.00
_cell.angle_beta   90.00
_cell.angle_gamma   90.00
#
_symmetry.space_group_name_H-M   'P 1'
#
loop_
_entity.id
_entity.type
_entity.pdbx_description
1 polymer ?
#
loop_
_entity_poly.entity_id
_entity_poly.type
_entity_poly.pdbx_seq_one_letter_code
_entity_poly.pdbx_strand_id
1 'polypeptide(L)'
;MTASAATADDAATAKACADLTKTIKENADKVAEAEKIGPPAGHLAVSAQWSAGSAAVIVGSIGANATVGAAADKVQQEMMRLGEAYLKSATAKPGKQQLEAAIAELTAACSAA
;
A
#
# COMPACT_ATOMS: atom_id res chain seq x y z
N MET A 1 -14.69 15.02 29.83
CA MET A 1 -13.49 14.16 29.73
C MET A 1 -13.28 13.85 28.25
N THR A 2 -12.56 14.69 27.52
CA THR A 2 -12.42 14.55 26.05
C THR A 2 -10.97 14.64 25.57
N ALA A 3 -10.02 14.92 26.48
CA ALA A 3 -8.61 15.05 26.13
C ALA A 3 -7.90 13.70 25.95
N SER A 4 -8.31 12.64 26.66
CA SER A 4 -7.64 11.33 26.61
C SER A 4 -7.99 10.47 25.38
N ALA A 5 -9.11 10.77 24.70
CA ALA A 5 -9.51 10.05 23.48
C ALA A 5 -8.69 10.54 22.28
N ALA A 6 -8.61 11.86 22.08
CA ALA A 6 -7.84 12.46 21.00
C ALA A 6 -6.36 12.01 21.00
N THR A 7 -5.71 11.99 22.17
CA THR A 7 -4.31 11.55 22.28
C THR A 7 -4.10 10.07 21.96
N ALA A 8 -5.12 9.23 22.18
CA ALA A 8 -5.05 7.80 21.88
C ALA A 8 -5.28 7.53 20.39
N ASP A 9 -6.21 8.26 19.75
CA ASP A 9 -6.46 8.21 18.31
C ASP A 9 -5.24 8.70 17.50
N ASP A 10 -4.55 9.75 17.96
CA ASP A 10 -3.32 10.25 17.32
C ASP A 10 -2.19 9.22 17.42
N ALA A 11 -1.99 8.61 18.60
CA ALA A 11 -0.97 7.57 18.78
C ALA A 11 -1.24 6.31 17.95
N ALA A 12 -2.51 5.89 17.85
CA ALA A 12 -2.92 4.77 17.01
C ALA A 12 -2.71 5.08 15.52
N THR A 13 -3.07 6.30 15.08
CA THR A 13 -2.89 6.74 13.71
C THR A 13 -1.41 6.87 13.34
N ALA A 14 -0.58 7.46 14.20
CA ALA A 14 0.86 7.56 13.99
C ALA A 14 1.50 6.18 13.85
N LYS A 15 1.08 5.22 14.69
CA LYS A 15 1.52 3.83 14.57
C LYS A 15 1.08 3.19 13.25
N ALA A 16 -0.19 3.35 12.87
CA ALA A 16 -0.71 2.84 11.60
C ALA A 16 0.07 3.42 10.42
N CYS A 17 0.38 4.72 10.43
CA CYS A 17 1.18 5.38 9.41
C CYS A 17 2.61 4.82 9.29
N ALA A 18 3.28 4.55 10.40
CA ALA A 18 4.59 3.91 10.41
C ALA A 18 4.53 2.49 9.84
N ASP A 19 3.55 1.70 10.26
CA ASP A 19 3.37 0.32 9.82
C ASP A 19 2.99 0.25 8.33
N LEU A 20 2.12 1.13 7.86
CA LEU A 20 1.74 1.28 6.44
C LEU A 20 2.94 1.65 5.56
N THR A 21 3.68 2.68 5.95
CA THR A 21 4.86 3.15 5.19
C THR A 21 5.91 2.04 5.07
N LYS A 22 6.17 1.33 6.17
CA LYS A 22 7.07 0.18 6.18
C LYS A 22 6.56 -0.94 5.26
N THR A 23 5.29 -1.31 5.40
CA THR A 23 4.66 -2.38 4.61
C THR A 23 4.72 -2.10 3.11
N ILE A 24 4.39 -0.88 2.70
CA ILE A 24 4.43 -0.45 1.30
C ILE A 24 5.85 -0.55 0.74
N LYS A 25 6.85 -0.09 1.50
CA LYS A 25 8.25 -0.15 1.09
C LYS A 25 8.75 -1.60 0.96
N GLU A 26 8.52 -2.43 1.98
CA GLU A 26 8.91 -3.85 1.94
C GLU A 26 8.22 -4.61 0.79
N ASN A 27 6.97 -4.25 0.48
CA ASN A 27 6.27 -4.80 -0.66
C ASN A 27 6.89 -4.36 -1.99
N ALA A 28 7.19 -3.07 -2.13
CA ALA A 28 7.81 -2.50 -3.32
C ALA A 28 9.19 -3.12 -3.60
N ASP A 29 10.00 -3.36 -2.56
CA ASP A 29 11.30 -4.04 -2.67
C ASP A 29 11.13 -5.47 -3.21
N LYS A 30 10.17 -6.23 -2.68
CA LYS A 30 9.87 -7.60 -3.16
C LYS A 30 9.33 -7.60 -4.59
N VAL A 31 8.50 -6.63 -4.96
CA VAL A 31 8.04 -6.44 -6.34
C VAL A 31 9.22 -6.17 -7.26
N ALA A 32 10.16 -5.29 -6.87
CA ALA A 32 11.33 -4.98 -7.68
C ALA A 32 12.21 -6.21 -7.91
N GLU A 33 12.39 -7.07 -6.90
CA GLU A 33 13.07 -8.35 -7.06
C GLU A 33 12.32 -9.29 -8.01
N ALA A 34 11.00 -9.41 -7.87
CA ALA A 34 10.17 -10.24 -8.75
C ALA A 34 10.17 -9.76 -10.21
N GLU A 35 10.24 -8.45 -10.44
CA GLU A 35 10.33 -7.86 -11.79
C GLU A 35 11.62 -8.25 -12.51
N LYS A 36 12.72 -8.50 -11.80
CA LYS A 36 14.00 -8.93 -12.40
C LYS A 36 13.94 -10.34 -13.01
N ILE A 37 12.99 -11.16 -12.56
CA ILE A 37 12.79 -12.52 -13.09
C ILE A 37 12.23 -12.46 -14.53
N GLY A 38 11.42 -11.46 -14.84
CA GLY A 38 10.75 -11.31 -16.14
C GLY A 38 9.56 -12.26 -16.33
N PRO A 39 8.75 -12.06 -17.38
CA PRO A 39 7.57 -12.87 -17.66
C PRO A 39 7.91 -14.31 -18.10
N PRO A 40 7.04 -15.31 -17.83
CA PRO A 40 5.77 -15.20 -17.11
C PRO A 40 5.92 -15.33 -15.59
N ALA A 41 6.97 -15.99 -15.09
CA ALA A 41 7.13 -16.30 -13.66
C ALA A 41 7.22 -15.04 -12.79
N GLY A 42 7.99 -14.04 -13.23
CA GLY A 42 8.08 -12.74 -12.56
C GLY A 42 6.75 -11.98 -12.54
N HIS A 43 5.93 -12.08 -13.59
CA HIS A 43 4.61 -11.43 -13.61
C HIS A 43 3.64 -12.06 -12.60
N LEU A 44 3.65 -13.38 -12.47
CA LEU A 44 2.89 -14.08 -11.44
C LEU A 44 3.36 -13.70 -10.03
N ALA A 45 4.68 -13.64 -9.82
CA ALA A 45 5.26 -13.25 -8.54
C ALA A 45 4.93 -11.79 -8.19
N VAL A 46 5.06 -10.86 -9.13
CA VAL A 46 4.65 -9.45 -8.96
C VAL A 46 3.16 -9.34 -8.66
N SER A 47 2.32 -10.10 -9.37
CA SER A 47 0.88 -10.13 -9.15
C SER A 47 0.52 -10.57 -7.73
N ALA A 48 1.11 -11.69 -7.28
CA ALA A 48 0.93 -12.19 -5.93
C ALA A 48 1.43 -11.18 -4.89
N GLN A 49 2.57 -10.54 -5.16
CA GLN A 49 3.16 -9.59 -4.24
C GLN A 49 2.32 -8.32 -4.10
N TRP A 50 1.77 -7.79 -5.19
CA TRP A 50 0.83 -6.67 -5.12
C TRP A 50 -0.45 -7.03 -4.38
N SER A 51 -0.98 -8.23 -4.60
CA SER A 51 -2.18 -8.72 -3.89
C SER A 51 -1.90 -8.86 -2.38
N ALA A 52 -0.75 -9.42 -2.01
CA ALA A 52 -0.32 -9.52 -0.62
C ALA A 52 -0.07 -8.13 0.01
N GLY A 53 0.49 -7.20 -0.76
CA GLY A 53 0.70 -5.81 -0.35
C GLY A 53 -0.62 -5.09 -0.05
N SER A 54 -1.61 -5.27 -0.92
CA SER A 54 -2.96 -4.74 -0.72
C SER A 54 -3.57 -5.22 0.61
N ALA A 55 -3.56 -6.53 0.85
CA ALA A 55 -4.06 -7.09 2.11
C ALA A 55 -3.30 -6.57 3.34
N ALA A 56 -1.97 -6.43 3.23
CA ALA A 56 -1.15 -5.90 4.32
C ALA A 56 -1.41 -4.41 4.59
N VAL A 57 -1.71 -3.62 3.55
CA VAL A 57 -2.14 -2.21 3.71
C VAL A 57 -3.48 -2.12 4.44
N ILE A 58 -4.45 -2.99 4.12
CA ILE A 58 -5.74 -3.04 4.85
C ILE A 58 -5.51 -3.36 6.33
N VAL A 59 -4.67 -4.34 6.64
CA VAL A 59 -4.35 -4.70 8.03
C VAL A 59 -3.62 -3.55 8.74
N GLY A 60 -2.68 -2.90 8.06
CA GLY A 60 -1.89 -1.79 8.59
C GLY A 60 -2.70 -0.52 8.83
N SER A 61 -3.86 -0.35 8.19
CA SER A 61 -4.73 0.80 8.41
C SER A 61 -5.74 0.62 9.55
N ILE A 62 -5.81 -0.57 10.17
CA ILE A 62 -6.71 -0.81 11.31
C ILE A 62 -6.33 0.09 12.49
N GLY A 63 -7.29 0.88 12.96
CA GLY A 63 -7.09 1.84 14.05
C GLY A 63 -6.54 3.19 13.60
N ALA A 64 -6.32 3.41 12.30
CA ALA A 64 -6.04 4.72 11.76
C ALA A 64 -7.30 5.60 11.74
N ASN A 65 -7.11 6.92 11.79
CA ASN A 65 -8.19 7.86 11.55
C ASN A 65 -8.78 7.72 10.12
N ALA A 66 -9.96 8.33 9.91
CA ALA A 66 -10.69 8.21 8.64
C ALA A 66 -9.88 8.69 7.41
N THR A 67 -9.04 9.72 7.58
CA THR A 67 -8.24 10.29 6.48
C THR A 67 -7.15 9.31 6.03
N VAL A 68 -6.40 8.77 7.00
CA VAL A 68 -5.35 7.77 6.73
C VAL A 68 -5.96 6.46 6.23
N GLY A 69 -7.10 6.03 6.79
CA GLY A 69 -7.85 4.87 6.33
C GLY A 69 -8.27 5.00 4.85
N ALA A 70 -8.88 6.13 4.48
CA ALA A 70 -9.30 6.38 3.11
C ALA A 70 -8.12 6.44 2.12
N ALA A 71 -6.98 7.00 2.52
CA ALA A 71 -5.78 7.02 1.69
C ALA A 71 -5.17 5.60 1.54
N ALA A 72 -5.14 4.81 2.62
CA ALA A 72 -4.74 3.41 2.58
C ALA A 72 -5.65 2.58 1.66
N ASP A 73 -6.95 2.85 1.65
CA ASP A 73 -7.92 2.22 0.74
C ASP A 73 -7.66 2.52 -0.74
N LYS A 74 -7.15 3.70 -1.07
CA LYS A 74 -6.72 3.99 -2.44
C LYS A 74 -5.46 3.20 -2.81
N VAL A 75 -4.49 3.15 -1.90
CA VAL A 75 -3.23 2.39 -2.11
C VAL A 75 -3.53 0.91 -2.33
N GLN A 76 -4.35 0.28 -1.48
CA GLN A 76 -4.68 -1.14 -1.60
C GLN A 76 -5.46 -1.47 -2.88
N GLN A 77 -6.34 -0.57 -3.35
CA GLN A 77 -7.02 -0.73 -4.64
C GLN A 77 -6.05 -0.67 -5.82
N GLU A 78 -5.13 0.30 -5.84
CA GLU A 78 -4.14 0.41 -6.91
C GLU A 78 -3.15 -0.75 -6.92
N MET A 79 -2.77 -1.27 -5.74
CA MET A 79 -1.99 -2.50 -5.65
C MET A 79 -2.76 -3.68 -6.28
N MET A 80 -4.03 -3.90 -5.95
CA MET A 80 -4.84 -4.95 -6.57
C MET A 80 -4.93 -4.78 -8.10
N ARG A 81 -5.19 -3.56 -8.56
CA ARG A 81 -5.27 -3.24 -9.99
C ARG A 81 -3.97 -3.56 -10.72
N LEU A 82 -2.83 -3.22 -10.14
CA LEU A 82 -1.52 -3.58 -10.67
C LEU A 82 -1.30 -5.08 -10.66
N GLY A 83 -1.67 -5.76 -9.57
CA GLY A 83 -1.58 -7.20 -9.46
C GLY A 83 -2.30 -7.91 -10.62
N GLU A 84 -3.53 -7.50 -10.92
CA GLU A 84 -4.27 -8.01 -12.07
C GLU A 84 -3.64 -7.64 -13.42
N ALA A 85 -3.13 -6.42 -13.55
CA ALA A 85 -2.52 -5.97 -14.79
C ALA A 85 -1.24 -6.76 -15.14
N TYR A 86 -0.40 -7.08 -14.15
CA TYR A 86 0.76 -7.96 -14.34
C TYR A 86 0.33 -9.38 -14.72
N LEU A 87 -0.71 -9.90 -14.05
CA LEU A 87 -1.24 -11.24 -14.32
C LEU A 87 -1.76 -11.39 -15.77
N LYS A 88 -2.49 -10.36 -16.25
CA LYS A 88 -3.09 -10.33 -17.58
C LYS A 88 -2.07 -10.02 -18.69
N SER A 89 -0.94 -9.41 -18.33
CA SER A 89 0.08 -9.02 -19.30
C SER A 89 1.05 -10.15 -19.60
N ALA A 90 1.16 -10.52 -20.89
CA ALA A 90 2.10 -11.54 -21.33
C ALA A 90 3.57 -11.06 -21.30
N THR A 91 3.81 -9.76 -21.55
CA THR A 91 5.18 -9.20 -21.70
C THR A 91 5.32 -7.74 -21.28
N ALA A 92 4.23 -6.97 -21.23
CA ALA A 92 4.27 -5.55 -20.91
C ALA A 92 4.30 -5.30 -19.40
N LYS A 93 5.09 -4.33 -18.97
CA LYS A 93 5.12 -3.86 -17.58
C LYS A 93 4.05 -2.78 -17.37
N PRO A 94 3.01 -3.01 -16.56
CA PRO A 94 2.03 -1.97 -16.23
C PRO A 94 2.69 -0.76 -15.54
N GLY A 95 2.21 0.45 -15.84
CA GLY A 95 2.67 1.68 -15.21
C GLY A 95 2.18 1.82 -13.76
N LYS A 96 3.04 2.33 -12.87
CA LYS A 96 2.79 2.46 -11.42
C LYS A 96 2.36 3.86 -10.96
N GLN A 97 2.16 4.80 -11.89
CA GLN A 97 1.92 6.22 -11.58
C GLN A 97 0.73 6.47 -10.65
N GLN A 98 -0.37 5.72 -10.84
CA GLN A 98 -1.57 5.84 -9.99
C GLN A 98 -1.30 5.34 -8.56
N LEU A 99 -0.53 4.26 -8.43
CA LEU A 99 -0.09 3.78 -7.12
C LEU A 99 0.85 4.78 -6.45
N GLU A 100 1.80 5.36 -7.18
CA GLU A 100 2.73 6.37 -6.66
C GLU A 100 1.97 7.61 -6.16
N ALA A 101 0.97 8.06 -6.90
CA ALA A 101 0.08 9.14 -6.48
C ALA A 101 -0.69 8.78 -5.19
N ALA A 102 -1.26 7.57 -5.11
CA ALA A 102 -1.97 7.12 -3.92
C ALA A 102 -1.03 7.01 -2.69
N ILE A 103 0.21 6.55 -2.88
CA ILE A 103 1.22 6.51 -1.80
C ILE A 103 1.59 7.93 -1.34
N ALA A 104 1.70 8.89 -2.26
CA ALA A 104 1.94 10.28 -1.92
C ALA A 104 0.77 10.89 -1.11
N GLU A 105 -0.48 10.60 -1.49
CA GLU A 105 -1.67 11.00 -0.73
C GLU A 105 -1.66 10.40 0.69
N LEU A 106 -1.33 9.11 0.82
CA LEU A 106 -1.19 8.46 2.13
C LEU A 106 -0.09 9.10 2.98
N THR A 107 1.05 9.40 2.37
CA THR A 107 2.18 10.06 3.07
C THR A 107 1.77 11.45 3.57
N ALA A 108 1.02 12.20 2.75
CA ALA A 108 0.50 13.50 3.14
C ALA A 108 -0.52 13.39 4.29
N ALA A 109 -1.45 12.42 4.22
CA ALA A 109 -2.42 12.14 5.28
C ALA A 109 -1.71 11.77 6.59
N CYS A 110 -0.67 10.94 6.51
CA CYS A 110 0.13 10.54 7.66
C CYS A 110 0.99 11.66 8.26
N SER A 111 1.42 12.62 7.44
CA SER A 111 2.19 13.78 7.94
C SER A 111 1.30 14.83 8.62
N ALA A 112 -0.01 14.76 8.37
CA ALA A 112 -1.02 15.64 8.98
C ALA A 112 -1.71 15.02 10.19
N ALA A 113 -1.35 13.78 10.55
CA ALA A 113 -1.94 13.00 11.64
C ALA A 113 -1.11 13.06 12.93
#